data_AF-A0A438KE19-F1
#
_entry.id   AF-A0A438KE19-F1
#
_cell.length_a   1.000
_cell.length_b   1.000
_cell.length_c   1.000
_cell.angle_alpha   90.00
_cell.angle_beta   90.00
_cell.angle_gamma   90.00
#
_symmetry.space_group_name_H-M   'P 1'
#
loop_
_entity.id
_entity.type
_entity.pdbx_description
1 polymer ?
#
loop_
_entity_poly.entity_id
_entity_poly.type
_entity_poly.pdbx_seq_one_letter_code
_entity_poly.pdbx_strand_id
1 'polypeptide(L)' 'MGWKIHHLDVKSAFLNDVLEEVIYVEQPKGFQVSGCEDKVYKLHKALYGLKQAPRA' A
#
# COMPACT_ATOMS: atom_id res chain seq x y z
N MET A 1 -21.15 -14.45 -31.22
CA MET A 1 -21.33 -14.63 -29.76
C MET A 1 -20.11 -14.04 -29.08
N GLY A 2 -20.19 -12.79 -28.59
CA GLY A 2 -19.05 -12.09 -27.97
C GLY A 2 -18.96 -12.39 -26.47
N TRP A 3 -17.76 -12.67 -25.97
CA TRP A 3 -17.51 -12.92 -24.56
C TRP A 3 -17.74 -11.63 -23.75
N LYS A 4 -18.65 -11.66 -22.77
CA LYS A 4 -18.77 -10.57 -21.79
C LYS A 4 -17.68 -10.75 -20.74
N ILE A 5 -16.65 -9.92 -20.82
CA ILE A 5 -15.63 -9.82 -19.78
C ILE A 5 -16.14 -8.86 -18.71
N HIS A 6 -16.26 -9.37 -17.49
CA HIS A 6 -16.55 -8.57 -16.30
C HIS A 6 -15.22 -8.27 -15.60
N HIS A 7 -14.72 -7.03 -15.73
CA HIS A 7 -13.59 -6.58 -14.92
C HIS A 7 -14.09 -6.24 -13.52
N LEU A 8 -13.66 -7.04 -12.54
CA LEU A 8 -13.82 -6.74 -11.12
C LEU A 8 -12.49 -6.17 -10.61
N ASP A 9 -12.42 -4.86 -10.45
CA ASP A 9 -11.28 -4.19 -9.82
C ASP A 9 -11.38 -4.35 -8.30
N VAL A 10 -10.73 -5.38 -7.76
CA VAL A 10 -10.70 -5.68 -6.32
C VAL A 10 -9.72 -4.72 -5.63
N LYS A 11 -10.12 -3.46 -5.49
CA LYS A 11 -9.33 -2.44 -4.76
C LYS A 11 -9.21 -2.73 -3.26
N SER A 12 -10.08 -3.58 -2.71
CA SER A 12 -10.20 -3.80 -1.26
C SER A 12 -9.27 -4.86 -0.68
N ALA A 13 -8.66 -5.72 -1.51
CA ALA A 13 -7.75 -6.75 -1.03
C ALA A 13 -6.52 -6.11 -0.34
N PHE A 14 -5.93 -5.08 -0.95
CA PHE A 14 -4.78 -4.36 -0.39
C PHE A 14 -5.08 -3.62 0.92
N LEU A 15 -6.32 -3.16 1.12
CA LEU A 15 -6.70 -2.36 2.29
C LEU A 15 -7.08 -3.21 3.51
N ASN A 16 -7.36 -4.51 3.31
CA ASN A 16 -7.79 -5.43 4.36
C ASN A 16 -6.78 -6.56 4.62
N ASP A 17 -5.82 -6.79 3.74
CA ASP A 17 -4.75 -7.73 4.04
C ASP A 17 -3.80 -7.18 5.11
N VAL A 18 -3.46 -8.06 6.04
CA VAL A 18 -2.41 -7.79 7.02
C VAL A 18 -1.09 -7.82 6.26
N LEU A 19 -0.25 -6.80 6.47
CA LEU A 19 1.10 -6.80 5.96
C LEU A 19 1.85 -8.00 6.54
N GLU A 20 2.15 -9.01 5.71
CA GLU A 20 2.97 -10.16 6.11
C GLU A 20 4.36 -9.72 6.58
N GLU A 21 4.87 -8.61 6.05
CA GLU A 21 6.17 -8.05 6.39
C GLU A 21 6.07 -6.64 6.98
N VAL A 22 6.97 -6.30 7.90
CA VAL A 22 7.03 -4.96 8.48
C VAL A 22 7.68 -4.01 7.47
N ILE A 23 6.88 -3.10 6.92
CA ILE A 23 7.35 -2.10 5.96
C ILE A 23 7.53 -0.76 6.66
N TYR A 24 8.70 -0.15 6.47
CA TYR A 24 8.97 1.22 6.86
C TYR A 24 9.09 2.11 5.62
N VAL A 25 8.59 3.33 5.71
CA VAL A 25 8.67 4.34 4.64
C VAL A 25 9.22 5.65 5.19
N GLU A 26 9.97 6.35 4.35
CA GLU A 26 10.42 7.70 4.65
C GLU A 26 9.23 8.64 4.87
N GLN A 27 9.44 9.70 5.64
CA GLN A 27 8.39 10.67 5.92
C GLN A 27 7.98 11.38 4.61
N PRO A 28 6.70 11.25 4.18
CA PRO A 28 6.23 11.91 2.99
C PRO A 28 6.33 13.43 3.14
N LYS A 29 6.54 14.14 2.03
CA LYS A 29 6.48 15.60 2.00
C LYS A 29 5.13 16.07 2.54
N GLY A 30 5.16 16.97 3.53
CA GLY A 30 3.96 17.49 4.20
C GLY A 30 3.49 16.69 5.43
N PHE A 31 4.09 15.53 5.71
CA PHE A 31 3.83 14.72 6.90
C PHE A 31 5.06 14.62 7.82
N GLN A 32 6.14 15.32 7.51
CA GLN A 32 7.36 15.32 8.31
C GLN A 32 7.13 15.98 9.67
N VAL A 33 7.62 15.34 10.73
CA VAL A 33 7.56 15.89 12.09
C VAL A 33 8.88 16.58 12.41
N SER A 34 8.83 17.88 12.69
CA SER A 34 10.00 18.68 13.06
C SER A 34 10.72 18.08 14.27
N GLY A 35 12.06 17.94 14.17
CA GLY A 35 12.89 17.30 15.21
C GLY A 35 12.84 15.77 15.20
N CYS A 36 12.20 15.15 14.20
CA CYS A 36 12.15 13.71 14.00
C CYS A 36 12.54 13.33 12.58
N GLU A 37 13.37 14.13 11.91
CA GLU A 37 13.70 13.99 10.49
C GLU A 37 14.31 12.62 10.15
N ASP A 38 15.09 12.03 11.06
CA ASP A 38 15.69 10.70 10.91
C ASP A 38 14.73 9.53 11.13
N LYS A 39 13.45 9.79 11.46
CA LYS A 39 12.47 8.74 11.70
C LYS A 39 11.78 8.31 10.41
N VAL A 40 11.30 7.07 10.43
CA VAL A 40 10.50 6.45 9.37
C VAL A 40 9.12 6.07 9.91
N TYR A 41 8.13 6.00 9.03
CA TYR A 41 6.79 5.52 9.37
C TYR A 41 6.68 4.01 9.17
N LYS A 42 6.12 3.32 10.17
CA LYS A 42 5.70 1.93 10.02
C LYS A 42 4.35 1.88 9.31
N LEU A 43 4.28 1.12 8.23
CA LEU A 43 3.05 0.93 7.50
C LEU A 43 2.18 -0.11 8.22
N HIS A 44 0.90 0.20 8.42
CA HIS A 44 -0.07 -0.70 9.05
C HIS A 44 -1.01 -1.40 8.05
N LYS A 45 -1.10 -0.89 6.82
CA LYS A 45 -1.95 -1.42 5.74
C LYS A 45 -1.20 -1.34 4.43
N ALA A 46 -1.37 -2.31 3.54
CA ALA A 46 -0.67 -2.28 2.27
C ALA A 46 -1.08 -1.06 1.43
N LEU A 47 -0.08 -0.38 0.88
CA LEU A 47 -0.26 0.67 -0.12
C LEU A 47 -0.24 0.05 -1.52
N TYR A 48 -0.98 0.68 -2.43
CA TYR A 48 -0.97 0.30 -3.85
C TYR A 48 0.45 0.42 -4.43
N GLY A 49 0.86 -0.57 -5.23
CA GLY A 49 2.16 -0.56 -5.90
C GLY A 49 3.36 -0.96 -5.05
N LEU A 50 3.17 -1.38 -3.80
CA LEU A 50 4.23 -2.08 -3.05
C LEU A 50 4.63 -3.36 -3.79
N LYS A 51 5.92 -3.69 -3.79
CA LYS A 51 6.43 -4.89 -4.49
C LYS A 51 5.78 -6.20 -3.99
N GLN A 52 5.33 -6.20 -2.73
CA GLN A 52 4.62 -7.29 -2.06
C GLN A 52 3.11 -7.25 -2.23
N ALA A 53 2.57 -6.12 -2.71
CA ALA A 53 1.18 -6.06 -3.12
C ALA A 53 1.05 -6.98 -4.34
N PRO A 54 0.13 -7.97 -4.36
CA PRO A 54 -0.10 -8.79 -5.54
C PRO A 54 -0.32 -7.87 -6.74
N ARG A 55 0.64 -7.88 -7.67
CA ARG A 55 0.49 -7.18 -8.94
C ARG A 55 -0.46 -8.01 -9.78
N ALA A 56 -1.66 -7.47 -10.00
CA ALA A 56 -2.61 -8.02 -10.96
C ALA A 56 -2.00 -8.03 -12.37
#